data_AF-A0A8T4UUA7-F1
#
_entry.id   AF-A0A8T4UUA7-F1
#
_cell.length_a   1.000
_cell.length_b   1.000
_cell.length_c   1.000
_cell.angle_alpha   90.00
_cell.angle_beta   90.00
_cell.angle_gamma   90.00
#
_symmetry.space_group_name_H-M   'P 1'
#
loop_
_entity.id
_entity.type
_entity.pdbx_description
1 polymer ?
#
loop_
_entity_poly.entity_id
_entity_poly.type
_entity_poly.pdbx_seq_one_letter_code
_entity_poly.pdbx_strand_id
1 'polypeptide(L)'
;MRRPSTKGPQYIPLDQIIELGNLDAYKCQIEIKNKKLFVDEREISGFLLDGKNVIIKGQHFTTRELGTQIRQYRQFTALSPEHHIYFVEDDFNSISESEIRHLIGATDIGIKFEVTFTVPTYRVFIKVQKNHPLKYAIKGGLEAEEVIKNIAEKLSF
;
A
#
# COMPACT_ATOMS: atom_id res chain seq x y z
N MET A 1 -13.16 -31.42 4.01
CA MET A 1 -13.31 -29.97 3.76
C MET A 1 -12.25 -29.53 2.75
N ARG A 2 -12.65 -29.09 1.55
CA ARG A 2 -11.69 -28.60 0.53
C ARG A 2 -11.26 -27.18 0.90
N ARG A 3 -9.95 -26.97 1.11
CA ARG A 3 -9.37 -25.63 1.25
C ARG A 3 -9.59 -24.88 -0.06
N PRO A 4 -10.12 -23.64 -0.05
CA PRO A 4 -10.28 -22.87 -1.28
C PRO A 4 -8.90 -22.63 -1.90
N SER A 5 -8.74 -22.97 -3.18
CA SER A 5 -7.52 -22.70 -3.93
C SER A 5 -7.51 -21.22 -4.33
N THR A 6 -6.68 -20.41 -3.66
CA THR A 6 -6.45 -19.02 -4.05
C THR A 6 -5.40 -18.98 -5.17
N LYS A 7 -5.84 -18.73 -6.40
CA LYS A 7 -4.96 -18.40 -7.52
C LYS A 7 -4.25 -17.06 -7.19
N GLY A 8 -2.98 -17.13 -6.83
CA GLY A 8 -2.08 -15.99 -6.60
C GLY A 8 -2.24 -15.28 -5.24
N PRO A 9 -1.26 -14.46 -4.83
CA PRO A 9 -1.39 -13.67 -3.62
C PRO A 9 -2.49 -12.62 -3.71
N GLN A 10 -3.64 -12.93 -3.10
CA GLN A 10 -4.76 -12.04 -2.88
C GLN A 10 -4.45 -11.06 -1.75
N TYR A 11 -4.97 -9.85 -1.89
CA TYR A 11 -4.92 -8.83 -0.85
C TYR A 11 -5.75 -9.27 0.37
N ILE A 12 -5.18 -9.10 1.56
CA ILE A 12 -5.74 -9.50 2.85
C ILE A 12 -6.30 -8.23 3.53
N PRO A 13 -7.57 -8.21 3.97
CA PRO A 13 -8.11 -7.08 4.73
C PRO A 13 -7.32 -6.85 6.02
N LEU A 14 -6.99 -5.58 6.33
CA LEU A 14 -6.22 -5.25 7.53
C LEU A 14 -6.97 -5.60 8.82
N ASP A 15 -8.29 -5.40 8.84
CA ASP A 15 -9.13 -5.76 10.00
C ASP A 15 -9.03 -7.23 10.37
N GLN A 16 -8.90 -8.12 9.37
CA GLN A 16 -8.71 -9.54 9.61
C GLN A 16 -7.40 -9.84 10.34
N ILE A 17 -6.33 -9.10 10.02
CA ILE A 17 -5.02 -9.26 10.66
C ILE A 17 -5.06 -8.70 12.07
N ILE A 18 -5.73 -7.57 12.27
CA ILE A 18 -5.93 -6.97 13.60
C ILE A 18 -6.71 -7.93 14.50
N GLU A 19 -7.77 -8.56 14.00
CA GLU A 19 -8.61 -9.48 14.77
C GLU A 19 -7.85 -10.76 15.17
N LEU A 20 -7.11 -11.35 14.22
CA LEU A 20 -6.36 -12.59 14.47
C LEU A 20 -5.08 -12.37 15.28
N GLY A 21 -4.50 -11.16 15.22
CA GLY A 21 -3.23 -10.81 15.86
C GLY A 21 -2.00 -11.39 15.17
N ASN A 22 -2.11 -12.61 14.62
CA ASN A 22 -1.14 -13.25 13.75
C ASN A 22 -1.81 -13.94 12.55
N LEU A 23 -1.10 -14.01 11.43
CA LEU A 23 -1.60 -14.67 10.22
C LEU A 23 -0.46 -15.21 9.36
N ASP A 24 -0.53 -16.49 9.01
CA ASP A 24 0.35 -17.08 8.00
C ASP A 24 -0.28 -16.94 6.61
N ALA A 25 0.36 -16.15 5.74
CA ALA A 25 -0.10 -15.94 4.37
C ALA A 25 1.07 -15.91 3.37
N TYR A 26 0.93 -16.65 2.28
CA TYR A 26 1.90 -16.66 1.16
C TYR A 26 3.36 -16.93 1.56
N LYS A 27 3.55 -17.81 2.56
CA LYS A 27 4.87 -18.15 3.15
C LYS A 27 5.52 -17.01 3.93
N CYS A 28 4.72 -16.05 4.38
CA CYS A 28 5.11 -15.00 5.30
C CYS A 28 4.25 -15.07 6.57
N GLN A 29 4.86 -14.85 7.73
CA GLN A 29 4.17 -14.64 8.99
C GLN A 29 3.90 -13.15 9.16
N ILE A 30 2.64 -12.78 9.39
CA ILE A 30 2.20 -11.40 9.61
C ILE A 30 1.78 -11.26 11.07
N GLU A 31 2.25 -10.23 11.76
CA GLU A 31 1.89 -9.97 13.15
C GLU A 31 1.67 -8.48 13.38
N ILE A 32 0.66 -8.12 14.18
CA ILE A 32 0.51 -6.76 14.71
C ILE A 32 0.85 -6.77 16.19
N LYS A 33 1.91 -6.06 16.57
CA LYS A 33 2.39 -5.97 17.96
C LYS A 33 2.71 -4.53 18.31
N ASN A 34 2.25 -4.08 19.47
CA ASN A 34 2.48 -2.71 19.95
C ASN A 34 2.15 -1.63 18.91
N LYS A 35 1.01 -1.78 18.23
CA LYS A 35 0.54 -0.90 17.14
C LYS A 35 1.39 -0.91 15.85
N LYS A 36 2.40 -1.77 15.75
CA LYS A 36 3.28 -1.90 14.58
C LYS A 36 2.98 -3.18 13.82
N LEU A 37 3.26 -3.18 12.52
CA LEU A 37 3.11 -4.34 11.64
C LEU A 37 4.47 -5.01 11.43
N PHE A 38 4.51 -6.32 11.54
CA PHE A 38 5.67 -7.16 11.29
C PHE A 38 5.38 -8.17 10.19
N VAL A 39 6.35 -8.41 9.33
CA VAL A 39 6.32 -9.46 8.30
C VAL A 39 7.62 -10.26 8.40
N ASP A 40 7.53 -11.56 8.71
CA ASP A 40 8.70 -12.43 8.93
C ASP A 40 9.71 -11.79 9.90
N GLU A 41 9.23 -11.33 11.06
CA GLU A 41 9.99 -10.61 12.12
C GLU A 41 10.49 -9.21 11.74
N ARG A 42 10.39 -8.81 10.47
CA ARG A 42 10.75 -7.46 10.01
C ARG A 42 9.65 -6.46 10.33
N GLU A 43 9.97 -5.43 11.10
CA GLU A 43 9.09 -4.27 11.28
C GLU A 43 8.90 -3.56 9.93
N ILE A 44 7.64 -3.36 9.54
CA ILE A 44 7.29 -2.60 8.35
C ILE A 44 7.41 -1.12 8.68
N SER A 45 8.34 -0.44 8.02
CA SER A 45 8.52 0.99 8.24
C SER A 45 7.33 1.75 7.66
N GLY A 46 6.90 2.78 8.38
CA GLY A 46 5.78 3.61 7.94
C GLY A 46 4.39 3.08 8.27
N PHE A 47 4.24 2.01 9.06
CA PHE A 47 2.93 1.55 9.54
C PHE A 47 2.74 1.90 11.03
N LEU A 48 1.61 2.51 11.38
CA LEU A 48 1.19 2.70 12.78
C LEU A 48 -0.33 2.56 12.93
N LEU A 49 -0.77 1.61 13.75
CA LEU A 49 -2.18 1.43 14.10
C LEU A 49 -2.59 2.41 15.20
N ASP A 50 -3.62 3.22 14.94
CA ASP A 50 -4.17 4.18 15.90
C ASP A 50 -5.70 4.04 16.04
N GLY A 51 -6.10 3.18 16.98
CA GLY A 51 -7.52 2.88 17.22
C GLY A 51 -8.16 2.19 16.02
N LYS A 52 -9.13 2.86 15.38
CA LYS A 52 -9.83 2.37 14.17
C LYS A 52 -9.20 2.86 12.86
N ASN A 53 -8.13 3.64 12.97
CA ASN A 53 -7.40 4.17 11.83
C ASN A 53 -5.99 3.59 11.80
N VAL A 54 -5.36 3.71 10.64
CA VAL A 54 -3.96 3.38 10.44
C VAL A 54 -3.27 4.54 9.73
N ILE A 55 -2.08 4.87 10.20
CA ILE A 55 -1.17 5.79 9.54
C ILE A 55 -0.23 4.94 8.68
N ILE A 56 -0.20 5.21 7.38
CA ILE A 56 0.64 4.52 6.41
C ILE A 56 1.52 5.55 5.71
N LYS A 57 2.83 5.31 5.71
CA LYS A 57 3.81 5.96 4.85
C LYS A 57 4.19 4.99 3.75
N GLY A 58 4.03 5.42 2.51
CA GLY A 58 4.31 4.58 1.35
C GLY A 58 4.51 5.38 0.08
N GLN A 59 4.88 4.66 -0.96
CA GLN A 59 5.17 5.20 -2.28
C GLN A 59 4.04 4.86 -3.25
N HIS A 60 3.63 5.85 -4.04
CA HIS A 60 2.70 5.70 -5.15
C HIS A 60 3.38 6.10 -6.47
N PHE A 61 3.25 5.25 -7.48
CA PHE A 61 3.83 5.48 -8.81
C PHE A 61 2.72 5.71 -9.82
N THR A 62 2.87 6.74 -10.64
CA THR A 62 1.84 7.13 -11.59
C THR A 62 2.41 7.87 -12.81
N THR A 63 1.54 8.14 -13.78
CA THR A 63 1.89 8.91 -14.99
C THR A 63 2.04 10.40 -14.66
N ARG A 64 2.70 11.16 -15.56
CA ARG A 64 2.88 12.61 -15.37
C ARG A 64 1.55 13.38 -15.31
N GLU A 65 0.59 12.95 -16.12
CA GLU A 65 -0.74 13.54 -16.20
C GLU A 65 -1.51 13.38 -14.88
N LEU A 66 -1.65 12.13 -14.40
CA LEU A 66 -2.32 11.85 -13.14
C LEU A 66 -1.59 12.47 -11.96
N GLY A 67 -0.25 12.47 -11.96
CA GLY A 67 0.50 13.14 -10.91
C GLY A 67 0.34 14.67 -10.91
N THR A 68 0.01 15.30 -12.05
CA THR A 68 -0.34 16.72 -12.05
C THR A 68 -1.67 16.96 -11.32
N GLN A 69 -2.66 16.10 -11.54
CA GLN A 69 -3.95 16.17 -10.83
C GLN A 69 -3.78 15.94 -9.32
N ILE A 70 -3.03 14.89 -8.92
CA ILE A 70 -2.75 14.60 -7.51
C ILE A 70 -2.07 15.81 -6.83
N ARG A 71 -1.13 16.49 -7.49
CA ARG A 71 -0.49 17.69 -6.94
C ARG A 71 -1.46 18.84 -6.73
N GLN A 72 -2.37 19.04 -7.69
CA GLN A 72 -3.33 20.14 -7.66
C GLN A 72 -4.38 19.95 -6.56
N TYR A 73 -4.95 18.75 -6.46
CA TYR A 73 -6.07 18.47 -5.55
C TYR A 73 -5.64 17.83 -4.23
N ARG A 74 -4.40 17.37 -4.13
CA ARG A 74 -3.89 16.57 -2.99
C ARG A 74 -4.73 15.33 -2.71
N GLN A 75 -5.37 14.77 -3.73
CA GLN A 75 -6.24 13.61 -3.66
C GLN A 75 -5.71 12.50 -4.56
N PHE A 76 -5.94 11.25 -4.16
CA PHE A 76 -5.66 10.06 -4.96
C PHE A 76 -6.98 9.43 -5.36
N THR A 77 -7.45 9.71 -6.57
CA THR A 77 -8.78 9.29 -7.02
C THR A 77 -8.73 7.91 -7.66
N ALA A 78 -9.50 6.97 -7.12
CA ALA A 78 -9.72 5.69 -7.76
C ALA A 78 -10.69 5.85 -8.94
N LEU A 79 -10.51 5.08 -10.02
CA LEU A 79 -11.39 5.13 -11.20
C LEU A 79 -12.86 4.76 -10.87
N SER A 80 -13.10 4.09 -9.75
CA SER A 80 -14.43 3.87 -9.16
C SER A 80 -14.31 3.70 -7.64
N PRO A 81 -15.41 3.86 -6.87
CA PRO A 81 -15.39 3.64 -5.41
C PRO A 81 -15.03 2.21 -4.98
N GLU A 82 -15.25 1.22 -5.85
CA GLU A 82 -14.88 -0.18 -5.63
C GLU A 82 -13.44 -0.48 -6.08
N HIS A 83 -12.78 0.47 -6.76
CA HIS A 83 -11.37 0.36 -7.10
C HIS A 83 -10.48 0.77 -5.93
N HIS A 84 -9.24 0.26 -5.98
CA HIS A 84 -8.23 0.51 -4.97
C HIS A 84 -7.14 1.40 -5.54
N ILE A 85 -6.56 2.26 -4.69
CA ILE A 85 -5.26 2.88 -4.96
C ILE A 85 -4.17 2.05 -4.30
N TYR A 86 -3.10 1.82 -5.06
CA TYR A 86 -2.01 0.97 -4.63
C TYR A 86 -0.81 1.80 -4.17
N PHE A 87 -0.22 1.37 -3.05
CA PHE A 87 1.00 1.92 -2.48
C PHE A 87 1.97 0.78 -2.17
N VAL A 88 3.25 1.12 -2.08
CA VAL A 88 4.31 0.22 -1.63
C VAL A 88 5.00 0.81 -0.40
N GLU A 89 5.59 -0.04 0.42
CA GLU A 89 6.39 0.36 1.58
C GLU A 89 7.49 1.38 1.22
N ASP A 90 7.73 2.35 2.11
CA ASP A 90 8.52 3.56 1.85
C ASP A 90 10.04 3.34 1.73
N ASP A 91 10.61 2.38 2.49
CA ASP A 91 12.07 2.17 2.55
C ASP A 91 12.61 1.15 1.55
N PHE A 92 11.82 0.75 0.55
CA PHE A 92 12.26 -0.23 -0.44
C PHE A 92 13.03 0.44 -1.60
N ASN A 93 14.32 0.66 -1.39
CA ASN A 93 15.21 1.37 -2.32
C ASN A 93 15.68 0.55 -3.55
N SER A 94 15.25 -0.71 -3.71
CA SER A 94 15.81 -1.63 -4.71
C SER A 94 14.86 -2.02 -5.85
N ILE A 95 13.72 -1.34 -6.03
CA ILE A 95 12.80 -1.64 -7.15
C ILE A 95 13.31 -0.96 -8.43
N SER A 96 13.65 -1.75 -9.44
CA SER A 96 13.94 -1.22 -10.78
C SER A 96 12.69 -0.65 -11.43
N GLU A 97 12.86 0.22 -12.44
CA GLU A 97 11.74 0.77 -13.21
C GLU A 97 10.83 -0.33 -13.78
N SER A 98 11.44 -1.37 -14.36
CA SER A 98 10.72 -2.51 -14.93
C SER A 98 9.87 -3.22 -13.88
N GLU A 99 10.39 -3.36 -12.66
CA GLU A 99 9.65 -3.96 -11.54
C GLU A 99 8.53 -3.04 -11.05
N ILE A 100 8.73 -1.72 -11.02
CA ILE A 100 7.67 -0.76 -10.69
C ILE A 100 6.54 -0.85 -11.72
N ARG A 101 6.87 -0.79 -13.02
CA ARG A 101 5.91 -0.90 -14.13
C ARG A 101 5.13 -2.21 -14.06
N HIS A 102 5.82 -3.33 -13.80
CA HIS A 102 5.20 -4.63 -13.59
C HIS A 102 4.30 -4.65 -12.34
N LEU A 103 4.73 -4.00 -11.25
CA LEU A 103 4.02 -3.95 -9.98
C LEU A 103 2.71 -3.18 -10.09
N ILE A 104 2.69 -2.06 -10.82
CA ILE A 104 1.50 -1.22 -10.99
C ILE A 104 0.69 -1.54 -12.25
N GLY A 105 1.18 -2.43 -13.12
CA GLY A 105 0.53 -2.80 -14.37
C GLY A 105 0.46 -1.66 -15.39
N ALA A 106 1.40 -0.71 -15.35
CA ALA A 106 1.42 0.43 -16.25
C ALA A 106 2.51 0.28 -17.30
N THR A 107 2.21 0.73 -18.52
CA THR A 107 3.18 0.82 -19.61
C THR A 107 4.20 1.94 -19.41
N ASP A 108 3.82 2.97 -18.63
CA ASP A 108 4.63 4.17 -18.38
C ASP A 108 4.51 4.62 -16.92
N ILE A 109 5.60 5.15 -16.37
CA ILE A 109 5.67 5.79 -15.06
C ILE A 109 6.50 7.07 -15.15
N GLY A 110 6.01 8.15 -14.56
CA GLY A 110 6.68 9.45 -14.67
C GLY A 110 6.85 10.19 -13.36
N ILE A 111 6.09 9.83 -12.33
CA ILE A 111 6.10 10.50 -11.02
C ILE A 111 6.03 9.45 -9.91
N LYS A 112 6.91 9.62 -8.91
CA LYS A 112 6.83 8.95 -7.62
C LYS A 112 6.27 9.94 -6.59
N PHE A 113 5.33 9.49 -5.79
CA PHE A 113 4.85 10.19 -4.61
C PHE A 113 5.24 9.43 -3.35
N GLU A 114 5.92 10.11 -2.43
CA GLU A 114 6.08 9.67 -1.05
C GLU A 114 4.94 10.29 -0.24
N VAL A 115 4.05 9.43 0.25
CA VAL A 115 2.77 9.84 0.86
C VAL A 115 2.70 9.30 2.27
N THR A 116 2.25 10.13 3.20
CA THR A 116 1.80 9.70 4.52
C THR A 116 0.32 10.00 4.62
N PHE A 117 -0.48 9.00 4.95
CA PHE A 117 -1.93 9.13 5.05
C PHE A 117 -2.51 8.40 6.25
N THR A 118 -3.62 8.90 6.75
CA THR A 118 -4.41 8.27 7.82
C THR A 118 -5.74 7.82 7.24
N VAL A 119 -6.03 6.53 7.33
CA VAL A 119 -7.27 5.95 6.79
C VAL A 119 -7.89 4.95 7.76
N PRO A 120 -9.21 4.74 7.69
CA PRO A 120 -9.85 3.66 8.43
C PRO A 120 -9.32 2.28 8.06
N THR A 121 -9.12 1.41 9.06
CA THR A 121 -8.53 0.08 8.85
C THR A 121 -9.35 -0.80 7.89
N TYR A 122 -10.68 -0.66 7.89
CA TYR A 122 -11.58 -1.40 7.00
C TYR A 122 -11.40 -1.10 5.50
N ARG A 123 -10.74 0.02 5.15
CA ARG A 123 -10.43 0.37 3.76
C ARG A 123 -9.09 -0.18 3.29
N VAL A 124 -8.27 -0.69 4.21
CA VAL A 124 -6.90 -1.11 3.92
C VAL A 124 -6.84 -2.60 3.69
N PHE A 125 -6.21 -2.96 2.59
CA PHE A 125 -5.84 -4.33 2.30
C PHE A 125 -4.35 -4.40 2.07
N ILE A 126 -3.71 -5.45 2.58
CA ILE A 126 -2.27 -5.65 2.43
C ILE A 126 -1.98 -6.87 1.59
N LYS A 127 -0.89 -6.82 0.83
CA LYS A 127 -0.37 -7.96 0.08
C LYS A 127 1.07 -8.19 0.46
N VAL A 128 1.31 -9.34 1.07
CA VAL A 128 2.64 -9.84 1.42
C VAL A 128 3.15 -10.80 0.36
N GLN A 129 4.45 -10.77 0.15
CA GLN A 129 5.17 -11.74 -0.66
C GLN A 129 6.62 -11.78 -0.18
N LYS A 130 7.16 -12.98 0.03
CA LYS A 130 8.52 -13.18 0.51
C LYS A 130 9.53 -12.44 -0.39
N ASN A 131 10.44 -11.67 0.21
CA ASN A 131 11.47 -10.87 -0.46
C ASN A 131 10.94 -9.75 -1.37
N HIS A 132 9.70 -9.31 -1.19
CA HIS A 132 9.13 -8.16 -1.91
C HIS A 132 8.65 -7.10 -0.92
N PRO A 133 8.56 -5.83 -1.34
CA PRO A 133 7.97 -4.78 -0.51
C PRO A 133 6.51 -5.10 -0.18
N LEU A 134 6.08 -4.71 1.02
CA LEU A 134 4.67 -4.77 1.36
C LEU A 134 3.89 -3.84 0.42
N LYS A 135 2.76 -4.35 -0.09
CA LYS A 135 1.86 -3.54 -0.92
C LYS A 135 0.58 -3.25 -0.16
N TYR A 136 0.13 -2.01 -0.22
CA TYR A 136 -1.16 -1.58 0.30
C TYR A 136 -2.12 -1.34 -0.85
N ALA A 137 -3.39 -1.68 -0.64
CA ALA A 137 -4.50 -1.31 -1.50
C ALA A 137 -5.54 -0.60 -0.63
N ILE A 138 -5.92 0.62 -1.02
CA ILE A 138 -6.85 1.46 -0.27
C ILE A 138 -8.14 1.60 -1.08
N LYS A 139 -9.26 1.11 -0.53
CA LYS A 139 -10.57 1.21 -1.18
C LYS A 139 -11.05 2.67 -1.22
N GLY A 140 -11.56 3.12 -2.37
CA GLY A 140 -12.27 4.39 -2.50
C GLY A 140 -11.38 5.64 -2.67
N GLY A 141 -10.07 5.48 -2.89
CA GLY A 141 -9.15 6.62 -3.05
C GLY A 141 -8.59 7.15 -1.73
N LEU A 142 -7.96 8.33 -1.77
CA LEU A 142 -7.57 9.13 -0.61
C LEU A 142 -8.01 10.58 -0.79
N GLU A 143 -8.75 11.09 0.17
CA GLU A 143 -9.16 12.50 0.21
C GLU A 143 -8.05 13.40 0.77
N ALA A 144 -8.12 14.70 0.49
CA ALA A 144 -7.07 15.65 0.88
C ALA A 144 -6.84 15.72 2.40
N GLU A 145 -7.89 15.53 3.18
CA GLU A 145 -7.85 15.48 4.66
C GLU A 145 -7.18 14.21 5.21
N GLU A 146 -7.18 13.13 4.42
CA GLU A 146 -6.53 11.87 4.77
C GLU A 146 -5.01 11.94 4.51
N VAL A 147 -4.55 12.88 3.68
CA VAL A 147 -3.14 13.03 3.28
C VAL A 147 -2.39 13.97 4.23
N ILE A 148 -1.60 13.40 5.14
CA ILE A 148 -0.75 14.14 6.09
C ILE A 148 0.43 14.80 5.36
N LYS A 149 1.09 14.04 4.47
CA LYS A 149 2.29 14.48 3.76
C LYS A 149 2.28 13.92 2.34
N ASN A 150 2.73 14.73 1.38
CA ASN A 150 2.85 14.33 0.00
C ASN A 150 4.07 15.01 -0.63
N ILE A 151 5.12 14.24 -0.92
CA ILE A 151 6.32 14.70 -1.64
C ILE A 151 6.33 14.03 -3.01
N ALA A 152 6.48 14.83 -4.06
CA ALA A 152 6.47 14.34 -5.43
C ALA A 152 7.84 14.47 -6.07
N GLU A 153 8.37 13.38 -6.60
CA GLU A 153 9.64 13.30 -7.31
C GLU A 153 9.40 12.94 -8.78
N LYS A 154 10.04 13.67 -9.69
CA LYS A 154 10.04 13.29 -11.11
C LYS A 154 11.02 12.15 -11.29
N LEU A 155 10.59 11.08 -11.95
CA LEU A 155 11.49 10.00 -12.32
C LEU A 155 12.20 10.39 -13.61
N SER A 156 13.53 10.41 -13.57
CA SER A 156 14.42 10.57 -14.72
C SER A 156 15.10 9.24 -14.96
N PHE A 157 14.58 8.48 -15.93
CA PHE A 157 15.18 7.27 -16.45
C PHE A 157 15.98 7.59 -17.71
#